data_AF-A0A6I4UVV8-F1
#
_entry.id   AF-A0A6I4UVV8-F1
#
_cell.length_a   1.000
_cell.length_b   1.000
_cell.length_c   1.000
_cell.angle_alpha   90.00
_cell.angle_beta   90.00
_cell.angle_gamma   90.00
#
_symmetry.space_group_name_H-M   'P 1'
#
loop_
_entity.id
_entity.type
_entity.pdbx_description
1 polymer ?
#
loop_
_entity_poly.entity_id
_entity_poly.type
_entity_poly.pdbx_seq_one_letter_code
_entity_poly.pdbx_strand_id
1 'polypeptide(L)'
;MAEAVSPHTPDLELWPVGNCQVSGLIDKRGGLVWGCVPRVDGDPVFCALLNGEKQDAGVWRFELDGQVSASQEYIRNTPILVTRLTAEDGSAVEVLDFCPRYEGKGRMYRPVAFGRIVRPVAGNPRIKVILRPMKNYGAHTVETTNGTNHIRYLVGPQAMRLSTDAPIGYIMEGRTFRIEEDTHFFLGPDEPFAGNLREEIRRMEQSTRKYWQQWVRGLATPFEFQDEVIRCAITLKLCQHEETGAIVAALTTSIPEAPGSERNWDYRFCWIRDSYYTVQALNRLGALDVLEKYLGYLRNIVDSAKGGQIQPLYSVMGESELNETTAAHLAGYRGMGPVRVGNAAYKQIQHDCYGQIVLPTVQGFIDKRLMRIADDTDFASLEEVGEMAWKMHDQPDAGLWEFRTRQEVHTYSAVMSWAACDRLANTAGWIGKPEREKLWRERADAIRQTIEKEAWVEGDGNGSRGHYKASFETDYLDASLLQMIDLRFLKPDDPRFQSTFAAIEKELRRGEHMLRYATEDDFGAPETAFNVCTFWLIEALHLAGRSEEAHGLFSTMLGHTTGSGMLSEDLDWETGELWGNFPQTYSLVGIINCAGLLSKPWSEVR
;
A
#
# COMPACT_ATOMS: atom_id res chain seq x y z
N MET A 1 26.09 8.61 -35.87
CA MET A 1 25.83 7.49 -34.93
C MET A 1 25.33 8.16 -33.68
N ALA A 2 24.06 7.97 -33.33
CA ALA A 2 23.50 8.54 -32.11
C ALA A 2 24.17 7.84 -30.92
N GLU A 3 24.77 8.60 -30.02
CA GLU A 3 25.20 8.07 -28.73
C GLU A 3 23.98 7.45 -28.04
N ALA A 4 24.11 6.17 -27.70
CA ALA A 4 23.10 5.49 -26.91
C ALA A 4 22.96 6.24 -25.59
N VAL A 5 21.76 6.74 -25.29
CA VAL A 5 21.38 7.19 -23.96
C VAL A 5 21.78 6.06 -23.01
N SER A 6 22.65 6.35 -22.03
CA SER A 6 23.11 5.38 -21.04
C SER A 6 21.93 4.57 -20.50
N PRO A 7 22.06 3.23 -20.32
CA PRO A 7 20.99 2.44 -19.76
C PRO A 7 20.57 3.04 -18.40
N HIS A 8 19.30 3.42 -18.29
CA HIS A 8 18.76 3.99 -17.06
C HIS A 8 18.57 2.85 -16.07
N THR A 9 19.31 2.80 -14.97
CA THR A 9 19.04 1.80 -13.93
C THR A 9 17.67 2.09 -13.29
N PRO A 10 16.74 1.11 -13.22
CA PRO A 10 15.46 1.29 -12.53
C PRO A 10 15.69 1.70 -11.08
N ASP A 11 14.90 2.63 -10.57
CA ASP A 11 14.89 3.05 -9.17
C ASP A 11 13.45 3.17 -8.66
N LEU A 12 13.29 3.42 -7.36
CA LEU A 12 11.97 3.62 -6.73
C LEU A 12 11.51 5.09 -6.77
N GLU A 13 12.19 5.97 -7.53
CA GLU A 13 11.71 7.33 -7.83
C GLU A 13 10.53 7.28 -8.80
N LEU A 14 9.43 6.75 -8.27
CA LEU A 14 8.22 6.39 -8.97
C LEU A 14 7.04 7.20 -8.43
N TRP A 15 6.15 7.58 -9.33
CA TRP A 15 5.00 8.43 -9.04
C TRP A 15 3.70 7.66 -9.27
N PRO A 16 3.02 7.19 -8.21
CA PRO A 16 1.74 6.52 -8.33
C PRO A 16 0.65 7.42 -8.93
N VAL A 17 -0.07 6.88 -9.91
CA VAL A 17 -1.31 7.43 -10.47
C VAL A 17 -2.37 6.33 -10.50
N GLY A 18 -3.65 6.67 -10.33
CA GLY A 18 -4.69 5.64 -10.28
C GLY A 18 -6.09 6.16 -10.04
N ASN A 19 -7.07 5.26 -10.10
CA ASN A 19 -8.49 5.56 -9.86
C ASN A 19 -9.21 4.53 -8.97
N CYS A 20 -8.45 3.70 -8.24
CA CYS A 20 -8.94 2.58 -7.42
C CYS A 20 -9.54 1.41 -8.25
N GLN A 21 -9.41 1.43 -9.58
CA GLN A 21 -9.62 0.28 -10.47
C GLN A 21 -8.30 -0.17 -11.07
N VAL A 22 -7.53 0.81 -11.57
CA VAL A 22 -6.16 0.65 -12.05
C VAL A 22 -5.24 1.59 -11.30
N SER A 23 -3.99 1.15 -11.19
CA SER A 23 -2.87 1.95 -10.67
C SER A 23 -1.68 1.77 -11.61
N GLY A 24 -0.86 2.81 -11.72
CA GLY A 24 0.34 2.83 -12.53
C GLY A 24 1.44 3.64 -11.87
N LEU A 25 2.69 3.33 -12.16
CA LEU A 25 3.87 4.02 -11.64
C LEU A 25 4.63 4.70 -12.78
N ILE A 26 4.83 6.01 -12.63
CA ILE A 26 5.55 6.83 -13.60
C ILE A 26 7.00 7.03 -13.13
N ASP A 27 7.98 6.73 -13.98
CA ASP A 27 9.40 6.98 -13.72
C ASP A 27 9.75 8.48 -13.86
N LYS A 28 10.97 8.85 -13.45
CA LYS A 28 11.51 10.21 -13.57
C LYS A 28 11.60 10.77 -15.00
N ARG A 29 11.41 9.92 -16.01
CA ARG A 29 11.40 10.28 -17.44
C ARG A 29 9.97 10.39 -18.00
N GLY A 30 8.93 10.28 -17.17
CA GLY A 30 7.53 10.33 -17.61
C GLY A 30 7.03 9.04 -18.25
N GLY A 31 7.75 7.93 -18.10
CA GLY A 31 7.35 6.60 -18.56
C GLY A 31 6.44 5.91 -17.55
N LEU A 32 5.26 5.43 -17.97
CA LEU A 32 4.49 4.44 -17.21
C LEU A 32 5.22 3.10 -17.33
N VAL A 33 5.98 2.74 -16.30
CA VAL A 33 6.89 1.58 -16.29
C VAL A 33 6.33 0.39 -15.52
N TRP A 34 5.26 0.60 -14.75
CA TRP A 34 4.54 -0.43 -14.03
C TRP A 34 3.04 -0.15 -14.06
N GLY A 35 2.23 -1.18 -14.29
CA GLY A 35 0.77 -1.06 -14.31
C GLY A 35 0.10 -2.36 -14.77
N CYS A 36 -0.87 -2.81 -13.98
CA CYS A 36 -1.53 -4.09 -14.18
C CYS A 36 -2.97 -3.90 -14.67
N VAL A 37 -3.46 -4.84 -15.49
CA VAL A 37 -4.84 -4.85 -15.98
C VAL A 37 -5.44 -6.27 -15.92
N PRO A 38 -6.77 -6.39 -15.77
CA PRO A 38 -7.74 -5.31 -15.56
C PRO A 38 -7.77 -4.75 -14.12
N ARG A 39 -6.98 -5.34 -13.23
CA ARG A 39 -6.89 -5.01 -11.81
C ARG A 39 -5.43 -4.93 -11.37
N VAL A 40 -5.19 -4.42 -10.17
CA VAL A 40 -3.85 -4.32 -9.56
C VAL A 40 -3.15 -5.68 -9.42
N ASP A 41 -3.89 -6.76 -9.17
CA ASP A 41 -3.39 -8.13 -9.08
C ASP A 41 -3.35 -8.88 -10.43
N GLY A 42 -3.61 -8.17 -11.54
CA GLY A 42 -3.65 -8.73 -12.89
C GLY A 42 -2.28 -8.84 -13.59
N ASP A 43 -2.32 -9.02 -14.91
CA ASP A 43 -1.11 -9.08 -15.74
C ASP A 43 -0.45 -7.69 -15.81
N PRO A 44 0.85 -7.55 -15.49
CA PRO A 44 1.58 -6.29 -15.61
C PRO A 44 1.85 -5.98 -17.09
N VAL A 45 0.86 -5.38 -17.77
CA VAL A 45 1.02 -4.94 -19.18
C VAL A 45 2.06 -3.85 -19.33
N PHE A 46 2.28 -3.06 -18.27
CA PHE A 46 3.47 -2.26 -18.10
C PHE A 46 4.33 -2.92 -17.03
N CYS A 47 5.52 -3.39 -17.42
CA CYS A 47 6.42 -4.19 -16.60
C CYS A 47 7.89 -3.81 -16.76
N ALA A 48 8.19 -2.68 -17.43
CA ALA A 48 9.56 -2.21 -17.66
C ALA A 48 10.39 -2.11 -16.37
N LEU A 49 9.75 -1.82 -15.22
CA LEU A 49 10.37 -1.82 -13.89
C LEU A 49 11.09 -3.14 -13.55
N LEU A 50 10.56 -4.29 -14.01
CA LEU A 50 11.08 -5.63 -13.74
C LEU A 50 11.64 -6.33 -14.99
N ASN A 51 11.79 -5.60 -16.10
CA ASN A 51 12.15 -6.17 -17.40
C ASN A 51 13.65 -6.09 -17.70
N GLY A 52 14.48 -5.82 -16.69
CA GLY A 52 15.93 -5.74 -16.81
C GLY A 52 16.37 -4.73 -17.87
N GLU A 53 17.16 -5.19 -18.83
CA GLU A 53 17.66 -4.37 -19.95
C GLU A 53 16.57 -4.00 -20.98
N LYS A 54 15.41 -4.66 -20.98
CA LYS A 54 14.31 -4.45 -21.95
C LYS A 54 13.37 -3.31 -21.52
N GLN A 55 13.92 -2.17 -21.14
CA GLN A 55 13.13 -1.06 -20.55
C GLN A 55 12.19 -0.36 -21.53
N ASP A 56 12.42 -0.55 -22.84
CA ASP A 56 11.50 -0.07 -23.87
C ASP A 56 10.39 -1.08 -24.20
N ALA A 57 10.22 -2.14 -23.40
CA ALA A 57 9.12 -3.09 -23.50
C ALA A 57 8.36 -3.16 -22.18
N GLY A 58 7.03 -3.13 -22.25
CA GLY A 58 6.17 -2.96 -21.09
C GLY A 58 6.16 -1.53 -20.58
N VAL A 59 6.15 -0.54 -21.48
CA VAL A 59 6.22 0.90 -21.14
C VAL A 59 5.29 1.75 -22.00
N TRP A 60 4.82 2.86 -21.42
CA TRP A 60 4.28 3.99 -22.17
C TRP A 60 5.05 5.28 -21.85
N ARG A 61 5.77 5.84 -22.81
CA ARG A 61 6.64 7.03 -22.64
C ARG A 61 6.48 8.02 -23.80
N PHE A 62 6.69 9.30 -23.50
CA PHE A 62 6.91 10.34 -24.49
C PHE A 62 8.38 10.76 -24.42
N GLU A 63 9.10 10.60 -25.52
CA GLU A 63 10.50 11.02 -25.61
C GLU A 63 10.56 12.38 -26.32
N LEU A 64 11.06 13.40 -25.63
CA LEU A 64 11.29 14.72 -26.21
C LEU A 64 12.63 14.71 -26.97
N ASP A 65 12.62 15.17 -28.22
CA ASP A 65 13.82 15.30 -29.04
C ASP A 65 14.79 16.29 -28.39
N GLY A 66 16.06 15.86 -28.22
CA GLY A 66 17.06 16.64 -27.51
C GLY A 66 16.81 16.83 -26.01
N GLN A 67 16.03 15.97 -25.35
CA GLN A 67 15.74 16.07 -23.91
C GLN A 67 17.02 16.12 -23.06
N VAL A 68 17.13 17.15 -22.20
CA VAL A 68 18.23 17.33 -21.25
C VAL A 68 17.78 17.29 -19.79
N SER A 69 16.49 17.52 -19.50
CA SER A 69 15.97 17.45 -18.14
C SER A 69 14.49 17.05 -18.07
N ALA A 70 14.10 16.56 -16.90
CA ALA A 70 12.72 16.26 -16.53
C ALA A 70 12.47 16.71 -15.08
N SER A 71 11.28 17.23 -14.79
CA SER A 71 10.82 17.54 -13.44
C SER A 71 9.36 17.12 -13.26
N GLN A 72 8.98 16.74 -12.05
CA GLN A 72 7.68 16.17 -11.75
C GLN A 72 7.04 16.82 -10.53
N GLU A 73 5.74 17.05 -10.60
CA GLU A 73 4.93 17.49 -9.46
C GLU A 73 3.50 16.98 -9.57
N TYR A 74 2.88 16.68 -8.43
CA TYR A 74 1.45 16.43 -8.41
C TYR A 74 0.69 17.74 -8.47
N ILE A 75 -0.42 17.76 -9.22
CA ILE A 75 -1.42 18.81 -9.05
C ILE A 75 -1.95 18.72 -7.62
N ARG A 76 -1.90 19.84 -6.89
CA ARG A 76 -2.28 19.94 -5.47
C ARG A 76 -3.52 19.13 -5.12
N ASN A 77 -3.37 18.28 -4.12
CA ASN A 77 -4.42 17.42 -3.54
C ASN A 77 -5.02 16.42 -4.54
N THR A 78 -4.22 15.92 -5.47
CA THR A 78 -4.63 14.90 -6.45
C THR A 78 -3.50 13.90 -6.73
N PRO A 79 -3.82 12.72 -7.28
CA PRO A 79 -2.84 11.84 -7.92
C PRO A 79 -2.73 12.11 -9.43
N ILE A 80 -2.88 13.39 -9.86
CA ILE A 80 -2.65 13.80 -11.24
C ILE A 80 -1.23 14.35 -11.30
N LEU A 81 -0.38 13.69 -12.07
CA LEU A 81 1.04 14.03 -12.18
C LEU A 81 1.27 14.94 -13.39
N VAL A 82 2.09 15.98 -13.22
CA VAL A 82 2.64 16.78 -14.31
C VAL A 82 4.11 16.45 -14.43
N THR A 83 4.52 15.89 -15.57
CA THR A 83 5.94 15.70 -15.92
C THR A 83 6.33 16.74 -16.96
N ARG A 84 7.23 17.65 -16.62
CA ARG A 84 7.80 18.62 -17.56
C ARG A 84 9.10 18.10 -18.13
N LEU A 85 9.18 17.98 -19.45
CA LEU A 85 10.38 17.60 -20.20
C LEU A 85 10.95 18.84 -20.89
N THR A 86 12.26 19.05 -20.81
CA THR A 86 12.95 20.18 -21.44
C THR A 86 14.07 19.68 -22.34
N ALA A 87 14.16 20.26 -23.54
CA ALA A 87 15.18 19.98 -24.54
C ALA A 87 16.33 20.99 -24.48
N GLU A 88 17.47 20.62 -25.06
CA GLU A 88 18.69 21.44 -25.14
C GLU A 88 18.43 22.79 -25.83
N ASP A 89 17.55 22.82 -26.83
CA ASP A 89 17.19 24.03 -27.58
C ASP A 89 16.19 24.95 -26.84
N GLY A 90 15.80 24.59 -25.61
CA GLY A 90 14.82 25.29 -24.79
C GLY A 90 13.36 24.93 -25.09
N SER A 91 13.09 24.05 -26.05
CA SER A 91 11.76 23.50 -26.27
C SER A 91 11.31 22.66 -25.07
N ALA A 92 10.03 22.73 -24.70
CA ALA A 92 9.54 22.00 -23.54
C ALA A 92 8.08 21.56 -23.71
N VAL A 93 7.77 20.42 -23.11
CA VAL A 93 6.40 19.87 -23.00
C VAL A 93 6.06 19.54 -21.55
N GLU A 94 4.78 19.62 -21.21
CA GLU A 94 4.20 19.05 -20.00
C GLU A 94 3.35 17.84 -20.38
N VAL A 95 3.53 16.74 -19.66
CA VAL A 95 2.71 15.53 -19.74
C VAL A 95 1.87 15.46 -18.48
N LEU A 96 0.55 15.53 -18.64
CA LEU A 96 -0.40 15.32 -17.54
C LEU A 96 -0.83 13.85 -17.54
N ASP A 97 -0.56 13.12 -16.46
CA ASP A 97 -0.94 11.73 -16.25
C ASP A 97 -2.09 11.64 -15.24
N PHE A 98 -3.20 10.99 -15.61
CA PHE A 98 -4.32 10.75 -14.70
C PHE A 98 -5.10 9.48 -15.06
N CYS A 99 -5.80 8.90 -14.08
CA CYS A 99 -6.77 7.83 -14.33
C CYS A 99 -8.18 8.39 -14.04
N PRO A 100 -9.14 8.33 -15.00
CA PRO A 100 -10.45 8.95 -14.81
C PRO A 100 -11.17 8.44 -13.56
N ARG A 101 -11.63 9.37 -12.71
CA ARG A 101 -12.40 9.08 -11.50
C ARG A 101 -13.36 10.21 -11.14
N TYR A 102 -14.65 10.01 -11.30
CA TYR A 102 -15.66 11.01 -10.90
C TYR A 102 -17.05 10.41 -10.84
N GLU A 103 -17.97 11.04 -10.12
CA GLU A 103 -19.38 10.65 -10.16
C GLU A 103 -20.03 11.10 -11.46
N GLY A 104 -20.74 10.19 -12.12
CA GLY A 104 -21.48 10.47 -13.35
C GLY A 104 -22.60 9.47 -13.56
N LYS A 105 -23.78 9.96 -13.97
CA LYS A 105 -24.97 9.12 -14.22
C LYS A 105 -25.35 8.24 -13.01
N GLY A 106 -25.22 8.77 -11.80
CA GLY A 106 -25.60 8.08 -10.55
C GLY A 106 -24.63 6.99 -10.07
N ARG A 107 -23.43 6.87 -10.66
CA ARG A 107 -22.40 5.94 -10.21
C ARG A 107 -21.01 6.55 -10.29
N MET A 108 -20.06 5.97 -9.56
CA MET A 108 -18.65 6.34 -9.67
C MET A 108 -18.08 5.79 -10.99
N TYR A 109 -17.65 6.68 -11.88
CA TYR A 109 -16.95 6.34 -13.12
C TYR A 109 -15.45 6.18 -12.83
N ARG A 110 -14.95 4.94 -12.95
CA ARG A 110 -13.55 4.54 -12.73
C ARG A 110 -13.13 3.41 -13.69
N PRO A 111 -13.04 3.67 -15.00
CA PRO A 111 -12.72 2.63 -15.98
C PRO A 111 -11.31 2.05 -15.77
N VAL A 112 -11.05 0.88 -16.36
CA VAL A 112 -9.69 0.35 -16.56
C VAL A 112 -8.99 1.21 -17.62
N ALA A 113 -8.53 2.40 -17.25
CA ALA A 113 -7.98 3.36 -18.22
C ALA A 113 -6.96 4.33 -17.63
N PHE A 114 -6.07 4.78 -18.52
CA PHE A 114 -5.05 5.80 -18.29
C PHE A 114 -5.23 6.93 -19.31
N GLY A 115 -5.32 8.16 -18.83
CA GLY A 115 -5.41 9.38 -19.62
C GLY A 115 -4.09 10.15 -19.57
N ARG A 116 -3.63 10.62 -20.73
CA ARG A 116 -2.45 11.47 -20.85
C ARG A 116 -2.71 12.65 -21.77
N ILE A 117 -2.25 13.84 -21.38
CA ILE A 117 -2.31 15.06 -22.21
C ILE A 117 -0.90 15.62 -22.34
N VAL A 118 -0.41 15.75 -23.57
CA VAL A 118 0.90 16.37 -23.86
C VAL A 118 0.65 17.81 -24.32
N ARG A 119 1.18 18.77 -23.56
CA ARG A 119 1.05 20.21 -23.82
C ARG A 119 2.41 20.80 -24.24
N PRO A 120 2.51 21.52 -25.36
CA PRO A 120 3.69 22.32 -25.65
C PRO A 120 3.70 23.56 -24.73
N VAL A 121 4.80 23.82 -24.02
CA VAL A 121 4.91 24.96 -23.09
C VAL A 121 6.00 25.96 -23.48
N ALA A 122 6.97 25.55 -24.29
CA ALA A 122 7.98 26.45 -24.85
C ALA A 122 8.56 25.89 -26.15
N GLY A 123 9.03 26.78 -27.03
CA GLY A 123 9.74 26.42 -28.26
C GLY A 123 8.90 25.61 -29.25
N ASN A 124 9.56 24.70 -29.97
CA ASN A 124 8.96 23.87 -31.02
C ASN A 124 9.17 22.39 -30.71
N PRO A 125 8.59 21.88 -29.59
CA PRO A 125 8.92 20.56 -29.10
C PRO A 125 8.48 19.48 -30.08
N ARG A 126 9.34 18.48 -30.23
CA ARG A 126 9.08 17.31 -31.05
C ARG A 126 9.15 16.08 -30.17
N ILE A 127 8.14 15.21 -30.25
CA ILE A 127 8.08 14.01 -29.43
C ILE A 127 8.03 12.75 -30.27
N LYS A 128 8.51 11.66 -29.68
CA LYS A 128 8.26 10.28 -30.11
C LYS A 128 7.40 9.59 -29.05
N VAL A 129 6.35 8.91 -29.48
CA VAL A 129 5.47 8.14 -28.58
C VAL A 129 5.94 6.69 -28.57
N ILE A 130 6.31 6.18 -27.40
CA ILE A 130 6.64 4.76 -27.17
C ILE A 130 5.50 4.17 -26.36
N LEU A 131 4.65 3.34 -26.97
CA LEU A 131 3.62 2.57 -26.27
C LEU A 131 3.77 1.10 -26.66
N ARG A 132 4.34 0.31 -25.76
CA ARG A 132 4.70 -1.09 -26.01
C ARG A 132 4.25 -1.97 -24.85
N PRO A 133 2.93 -2.08 -24.59
CA PRO A 133 2.45 -2.98 -23.55
C PRO A 133 2.78 -4.44 -23.88
N MET A 134 2.93 -5.24 -22.83
CA MET A 134 3.22 -6.68 -22.92
C MET A 134 2.04 -7.50 -22.43
N LYS A 135 2.09 -8.81 -22.66
CA LYS A 135 1.13 -9.80 -22.14
C LYS A 135 1.87 -11.02 -21.58
N ASN A 136 1.16 -11.77 -20.75
CA ASN A 136 1.60 -12.99 -20.09
C ASN A 136 2.89 -12.76 -19.29
N TYR A 137 2.87 -11.78 -18.39
CA TYR A 137 3.99 -11.46 -17.50
C TYR A 137 5.30 -11.23 -18.25
N GLY A 138 5.26 -10.34 -19.24
CA GLY A 138 6.45 -9.95 -20.02
C GLY A 138 6.93 -10.97 -21.06
N ALA A 139 6.18 -12.05 -21.32
CA ALA A 139 6.57 -13.03 -22.33
C ALA A 139 6.56 -12.47 -23.76
N HIS A 140 5.55 -11.65 -24.09
CA HIS A 140 5.35 -11.17 -25.46
C HIS A 140 4.91 -9.71 -25.47
N THR A 141 5.36 -8.97 -26.49
CA THR A 141 4.68 -7.74 -26.89
C THR A 141 3.29 -8.07 -27.42
N VAL A 142 2.32 -7.21 -27.17
CA VAL A 142 0.96 -7.45 -27.64
C VAL A 142 0.81 -7.25 -29.14
N GLU A 143 -0.12 -7.98 -29.74
CA GLU A 143 -0.55 -7.75 -31.11
C GLU A 143 -1.41 -6.49 -31.17
N THR A 144 -1.34 -5.79 -32.30
CA THR A 144 -2.07 -4.53 -32.50
C THR A 144 -2.92 -4.53 -33.76
N THR A 145 -4.09 -3.92 -33.68
CA THR A 145 -4.87 -3.47 -34.85
C THR A 145 -5.07 -1.97 -34.74
N ASN A 146 -5.34 -1.26 -35.84
CA ASN A 146 -5.52 0.19 -35.81
C ASN A 146 -6.61 0.66 -36.76
N GLY A 147 -7.14 1.84 -36.47
CA GLY A 147 -7.95 2.64 -37.38
C GLY A 147 -7.30 3.99 -37.66
N THR A 148 -8.09 4.94 -38.13
CA THR A 148 -7.61 6.30 -38.45
C THR A 148 -7.30 7.14 -37.21
N ASN A 149 -7.90 6.81 -36.06
CA ASN A 149 -7.83 7.59 -34.83
C ASN A 149 -7.60 6.74 -33.56
N HIS A 150 -7.24 5.46 -33.73
CA HIS A 150 -7.03 4.57 -32.60
C HIS A 150 -6.09 3.40 -32.92
N ILE A 151 -5.49 2.86 -31.87
CA ILE A 151 -4.74 1.59 -31.87
C ILE A 151 -5.36 0.69 -30.79
N ARG A 152 -5.61 -0.57 -31.12
CA ARG A 152 -6.04 -1.62 -30.20
C ARG A 152 -4.85 -2.49 -29.86
N TYR A 153 -4.68 -2.79 -28.58
CA TYR A 153 -3.64 -3.61 -27.99
C TYR A 153 -4.31 -4.86 -27.39
N LEU A 154 -3.99 -6.04 -27.92
CA LEU A 154 -4.57 -7.32 -27.49
C LEU A 154 -3.80 -7.86 -26.27
N VAL A 155 -4.06 -7.27 -25.10
CA VAL A 155 -3.36 -7.55 -23.83
C VAL A 155 -3.77 -8.85 -23.14
N GLY A 156 -4.80 -9.54 -23.65
CA GLY A 156 -5.27 -10.81 -23.08
C GLY A 156 -6.70 -11.10 -23.54
N PRO A 157 -7.61 -11.55 -22.64
CA PRO A 157 -9.02 -11.77 -23.01
C PRO A 157 -9.76 -10.45 -23.32
N GLN A 158 -9.20 -9.31 -22.95
CA GLN A 158 -9.71 -7.98 -23.25
C GLN A 158 -8.68 -7.20 -24.06
N ALA A 159 -9.16 -6.36 -24.98
CA ALA A 159 -8.32 -5.41 -25.70
C ALA A 159 -8.32 -4.05 -24.98
N MET A 160 -7.19 -3.37 -24.99
CA MET A 160 -7.12 -1.96 -24.63
C MET A 160 -7.04 -1.10 -25.88
N ARG A 161 -7.78 0.00 -25.92
CA ARG A 161 -7.83 0.94 -27.04
C ARG A 161 -7.16 2.24 -26.66
N LEU A 162 -6.10 2.60 -27.38
CA LEU A 162 -5.59 3.96 -27.44
C LEU A 162 -6.47 4.76 -28.40
N SER A 163 -7.23 5.72 -27.89
CA SER A 163 -7.87 6.78 -28.68
C SER A 163 -7.06 8.06 -28.57
N THR A 164 -6.68 8.66 -29.69
CA THR A 164 -5.82 9.85 -29.71
C THR A 164 -6.09 10.76 -30.91
N ASP A 165 -5.81 12.05 -30.76
CA ASP A 165 -5.75 13.03 -31.84
C ASP A 165 -4.35 13.15 -32.45
N ALA A 166 -3.36 12.37 -31.96
CA ALA A 166 -2.04 12.24 -32.56
C ALA A 166 -2.06 11.40 -33.86
N PRO A 167 -1.09 11.60 -34.77
CA PRO A 167 -1.02 10.82 -36.01
C PRO A 167 -0.72 9.33 -35.74
N ILE A 168 -1.69 8.45 -35.97
CA ILE A 168 -1.59 7.00 -35.69
C ILE A 168 -0.39 6.35 -36.38
N GLY A 169 -0.16 6.66 -37.67
CA GLY A 169 0.97 6.11 -38.41
C GLY A 169 2.33 6.49 -37.80
N TYR A 170 2.42 7.68 -37.20
CA TYR A 170 3.67 8.12 -36.57
C TYR A 170 3.92 7.38 -35.26
N ILE A 171 2.87 7.12 -34.48
CA ILE A 171 2.98 6.29 -33.27
C ILE A 171 3.43 4.87 -33.64
N MET A 172 2.76 4.26 -34.61
CA MET A 172 3.06 2.88 -35.02
C MET A 172 4.46 2.71 -35.62
N GLU A 173 4.92 3.68 -36.41
CA GLU A 173 6.26 3.66 -37.01
C GLU A 173 7.36 4.24 -36.09
N GLY A 174 7.00 4.70 -34.88
CA GLY A 174 7.95 5.34 -33.96
C GLY A 174 8.58 6.61 -34.53
N ARG A 175 7.83 7.42 -35.28
CA ARG A 175 8.30 8.68 -35.84
C ARG A 175 8.20 9.80 -34.83
N THR A 176 9.18 10.70 -34.88
CA THR A 176 9.17 11.96 -34.13
C THR A 176 8.35 13.02 -34.88
N PHE A 177 7.44 13.69 -34.20
CA PHE A 177 6.63 14.80 -34.76
C PHE A 177 6.52 15.97 -33.80
N ARG A 178 6.25 17.15 -34.36
CA ARG A 178 6.06 18.39 -33.60
C ARG A 178 4.72 18.39 -32.88
N ILE A 179 4.71 18.87 -31.64
CA ILE A 179 3.50 19.16 -30.88
C ILE A 179 3.18 20.65 -31.01
N GLU A 180 2.12 20.97 -31.76
CA GLU A 180 1.69 22.35 -32.01
C GLU A 180 0.57 22.82 -31.07
N GLU A 181 -0.19 21.87 -30.53
CA GLU A 181 -1.25 22.11 -29.55
C GLU A 181 -1.35 20.92 -28.59
N ASP A 182 -2.14 21.05 -27.51
CA ASP A 182 -2.42 19.94 -26.61
C ASP A 182 -2.84 18.70 -27.42
N THR A 183 -2.14 17.59 -27.19
CA THR A 183 -2.39 16.28 -27.81
C THR A 183 -2.86 15.31 -26.74
N HIS A 184 -3.92 14.56 -27.01
CA HIS A 184 -4.67 13.79 -26.02
C HIS A 184 -4.57 12.30 -26.32
N PHE A 185 -4.39 11.51 -25.26
CA PHE A 185 -4.25 10.08 -25.34
C PHE A 185 -5.10 9.44 -24.24
N PHE A 186 -5.97 8.52 -24.63
CA PHE A 186 -6.77 7.71 -23.71
C PHE A 186 -6.54 6.25 -24.03
N LEU A 187 -5.90 5.52 -23.11
CA LEU A 187 -5.72 4.07 -23.20
C LEU A 187 -6.68 3.41 -22.21
N GLY A 188 -7.75 2.79 -22.70
CA GLY A 188 -8.79 2.21 -21.85
C GLY A 188 -9.55 1.06 -22.50
N PRO A 189 -10.78 0.76 -22.07
CA PRO A 189 -11.63 -0.26 -22.69
C PRO A 189 -11.77 -0.04 -24.20
N ASP A 190 -11.98 -1.11 -24.98
CA ASP A 190 -12.17 -1.02 -26.45
C ASP A 190 -13.55 -0.48 -26.85
N GLU A 191 -13.84 0.72 -26.37
CA GLU A 191 -15.04 1.49 -26.64
C GLU A 191 -14.65 2.78 -27.39
N PRO A 192 -15.28 3.09 -28.53
CA PRO A 192 -15.05 4.34 -29.21
C PRO A 192 -15.68 5.52 -28.45
N PHE A 193 -15.06 6.69 -28.55
CA PHE A 193 -15.69 7.93 -28.11
C PHE A 193 -16.81 8.32 -29.08
N ALA A 194 -17.98 8.68 -28.54
CA ALA A 194 -19.09 9.20 -29.34
C ALA A 194 -18.93 10.71 -29.66
N GLY A 195 -18.23 11.45 -28.81
CA GLY A 195 -18.02 12.90 -28.91
C GLY A 195 -16.61 13.30 -29.36
N ASN A 196 -16.32 14.60 -29.24
CA ASN A 196 -14.98 15.12 -29.52
C ASN A 196 -13.99 14.62 -28.45
N LEU A 197 -12.95 13.90 -28.90
CA LEU A 197 -11.97 13.27 -28.01
C LEU A 197 -11.26 14.27 -27.09
N ARG A 198 -10.82 15.43 -27.63
CA ARG A 198 -10.14 16.49 -26.89
C ARG A 198 -11.01 17.03 -25.76
N GLU A 199 -12.28 17.32 -26.05
CA GLU A 199 -13.24 17.80 -25.04
C GLU A 199 -13.51 16.75 -23.97
N GLU A 200 -13.73 15.49 -24.36
CA GLU A 200 -14.02 14.41 -23.41
C GLU A 200 -12.85 14.11 -22.47
N ILE A 201 -11.62 14.02 -22.99
CA ILE A 201 -10.43 13.77 -22.14
C ILE A 201 -10.20 14.94 -21.17
N ARG A 202 -10.33 16.19 -21.63
CA ARG A 202 -10.23 17.37 -20.76
C ARG A 202 -11.33 17.40 -19.69
N ARG A 203 -12.57 17.03 -20.06
CA ARG A 203 -13.68 16.91 -19.10
C ARG A 203 -13.40 15.83 -18.05
N MET A 204 -12.85 14.69 -18.46
CA MET A 204 -12.46 13.61 -17.53
C MET A 204 -11.35 14.06 -16.58
N GLU A 205 -10.32 14.74 -17.07
CA GLU A 205 -9.23 15.30 -16.25
C GLU A 205 -9.79 16.27 -15.19
N GLN A 206 -10.57 17.26 -15.61
CA GLN A 206 -11.13 18.28 -14.72
C GLN A 206 -12.07 17.67 -13.67
N SER A 207 -12.90 16.71 -14.08
CA SER A 207 -13.80 16.00 -13.17
C SER A 207 -13.03 15.16 -12.16
N THR A 208 -11.94 14.52 -12.60
CA THR A 208 -11.03 13.74 -11.74
C THR A 208 -10.31 14.62 -10.74
N ARG A 209 -9.78 15.76 -11.19
CA ARG A 209 -9.16 16.76 -10.33
C ARG A 209 -10.13 17.24 -9.25
N LYS A 210 -11.35 17.60 -9.65
CA LYS A 210 -12.40 18.06 -8.74
C LYS A 210 -12.76 16.98 -7.72
N TYR A 211 -12.90 15.73 -8.15
CA TYR A 211 -13.19 14.61 -7.25
C TYR A 211 -12.14 14.50 -6.14
N TRP A 212 -10.86 14.44 -6.49
CA TRP A 212 -9.78 14.26 -5.52
C TRP A 212 -9.65 15.45 -4.57
N GLN A 213 -9.76 16.68 -5.09
CA GLN A 213 -9.75 17.88 -4.25
C GLN A 213 -10.92 17.92 -3.26
N GLN A 214 -12.11 17.45 -3.67
CA GLN A 214 -13.26 17.33 -2.79
C GLN A 214 -13.09 16.23 -1.75
N TRP A 215 -12.51 15.09 -2.13
CA TRP A 215 -12.22 14.02 -1.19
C TRP A 215 -11.19 14.45 -0.14
N VAL A 216 -10.06 15.05 -0.55
CA VAL A 216 -9.04 15.57 0.38
C VAL A 216 -9.60 16.65 1.29
N ARG A 217 -10.45 17.54 0.77
CA ARG A 217 -11.14 18.56 1.58
C ARG A 217 -11.97 17.96 2.73
N GLY A 218 -12.45 16.74 2.59
CA GLY A 218 -13.20 16.04 3.63
C GLY A 218 -12.34 15.45 4.75
N LEU A 219 -11.01 15.44 4.60
CA LEU A 219 -10.11 14.81 5.56
C LEU A 219 -9.89 15.70 6.80
N ALA A 220 -9.87 15.07 7.97
CA ALA A 220 -9.43 15.65 9.23
C ALA A 220 -7.90 15.67 9.30
N THR A 221 -7.30 16.63 8.61
CA THR A 221 -5.84 16.77 8.49
C THR A 221 -5.22 17.40 9.75
N PRO A 222 -4.05 16.91 10.20
CA PRO A 222 -3.29 17.54 11.28
C PRO A 222 -2.84 18.95 10.91
N PHE A 223 -2.39 19.73 11.89
CA PHE A 223 -1.89 21.08 11.64
C PHE A 223 -0.53 21.04 10.93
N GLU A 224 0.40 20.26 11.48
CA GLU A 224 1.72 20.00 10.92
C GLU A 224 1.67 18.81 9.96
N PHE A 225 2.66 18.70 9.06
CA PHE A 225 2.83 17.58 8.12
C PHE A 225 1.65 17.34 7.16
N GLN A 226 0.92 18.40 6.80
CA GLN A 226 -0.27 18.28 5.95
C GLN A 226 0.03 17.70 4.58
N ASP A 227 1.14 18.10 3.96
CA ASP A 227 1.49 17.67 2.61
C ASP A 227 1.79 16.16 2.61
N GLU A 228 2.53 15.67 3.60
CA GLU A 228 2.86 14.25 3.80
C GLU A 228 1.60 13.42 4.08
N VAL A 229 0.73 13.89 4.99
CA VAL A 229 -0.51 13.17 5.34
C VAL A 229 -1.47 13.12 4.15
N ILE A 230 -1.68 14.24 3.45
CA ILE A 230 -2.56 14.27 2.27
C ILE A 230 -2.01 13.33 1.19
N ARG A 231 -0.70 13.37 0.95
CA ARG A 231 -0.06 12.55 -0.07
C ARG A 231 -0.17 11.06 0.25
N CYS A 232 0.09 10.67 1.50
CA CYS A 232 -0.08 9.29 1.98
C CYS A 232 -1.55 8.85 1.89
N ALA A 233 -2.49 9.69 2.31
CA ALA A 233 -3.92 9.36 2.30
C ALA A 233 -4.44 9.09 0.87
N ILE A 234 -4.07 9.93 -0.10
CA ILE A 234 -4.42 9.69 -1.51
C ILE A 234 -3.83 8.36 -1.99
N THR A 235 -2.55 8.09 -1.69
CA THR A 235 -1.88 6.89 -2.16
C THR A 235 -2.43 5.61 -1.52
N LEU A 236 -2.69 5.61 -0.22
CA LEU A 236 -3.39 4.50 0.45
C LEU A 236 -4.76 4.23 -0.17
N LYS A 237 -5.49 5.29 -0.55
CA LYS A 237 -6.74 5.13 -1.31
C LYS A 237 -6.52 4.56 -2.71
N LEU A 238 -5.41 4.85 -3.38
CA LEU A 238 -5.06 4.21 -4.66
C LEU A 238 -4.73 2.72 -4.50
N CYS A 239 -4.29 2.28 -3.32
CA CYS A 239 -4.10 0.86 -3.00
C CYS A 239 -5.42 0.12 -2.75
N GLN A 240 -6.55 0.82 -2.64
CA GLN A 240 -7.86 0.18 -2.57
C GLN A 240 -8.34 -0.25 -3.96
N HIS A 241 -8.71 -1.53 -4.10
CA HIS A 241 -9.56 -2.00 -5.19
C HIS A 241 -11.02 -1.71 -4.85
N GLU A 242 -11.56 -0.61 -5.40
CA GLU A 242 -12.83 -0.05 -4.93
C GLU A 242 -14.05 -0.95 -5.18
N GLU A 243 -14.01 -1.82 -6.19
CA GLU A 243 -15.12 -2.71 -6.51
C GLU A 243 -15.52 -3.61 -5.33
N THR A 244 -14.52 -4.15 -4.62
CA THR A 244 -14.73 -5.04 -3.48
C THR A 244 -14.44 -4.39 -2.14
N GLY A 245 -13.56 -3.38 -2.11
CA GLY A 245 -13.07 -2.74 -0.90
C GLY A 245 -11.74 -3.28 -0.39
N ALA A 246 -11.18 -4.31 -1.03
CA ALA A 246 -9.87 -4.87 -0.72
C ALA A 246 -8.76 -3.80 -0.83
N ILE A 247 -7.74 -3.88 0.02
CA ILE A 247 -6.60 -2.95 0.01
C ILE A 247 -5.33 -3.77 -0.12
N VAL A 248 -4.51 -3.47 -1.13
CA VAL A 248 -3.28 -4.24 -1.36
C VAL A 248 -2.15 -3.79 -0.43
N ALA A 249 -1.22 -4.69 -0.11
CA ALA A 249 -0.03 -4.36 0.71
C ALA A 249 0.92 -3.39 -0.02
N ALA A 250 1.04 -3.52 -1.35
CA ALA A 250 1.75 -2.57 -2.21
C ALA A 250 1.24 -2.62 -3.65
N LEU A 251 1.63 -1.64 -4.47
CA LEU A 251 1.26 -1.61 -5.90
C LEU A 251 2.16 -2.48 -6.78
N THR A 252 3.29 -2.96 -6.27
CA THR A 252 4.29 -3.76 -7.01
C THR A 252 4.39 -5.19 -6.51
N THR A 253 5.11 -6.01 -7.27
CA THR A 253 5.57 -7.34 -6.89
C THR A 253 7.08 -7.42 -7.03
N SER A 254 7.71 -8.29 -6.25
CA SER A 254 9.05 -8.82 -6.49
C SER A 254 10.17 -7.78 -6.56
N ILE A 255 10.00 -6.66 -5.86
CA ILE A 255 11.12 -5.79 -5.53
C ILE A 255 11.75 -6.36 -4.27
N PRO A 256 13.06 -6.70 -4.28
CA PRO A 256 13.68 -7.40 -3.16
C PRO A 256 13.80 -6.48 -1.93
N GLU A 257 13.64 -7.04 -0.72
CA GLU A 257 13.78 -6.33 0.57
C GLU A 257 15.21 -5.75 0.77
N ALA A 258 16.21 -6.28 0.08
CA ALA A 258 17.60 -5.81 0.09
C ALA A 258 18.32 -6.16 -1.23
N PRO A 259 19.45 -5.51 -1.59
CA PRO A 259 20.20 -5.85 -2.80
C PRO A 259 20.63 -7.32 -2.82
N GLY A 260 20.32 -8.03 -3.90
CA GLY A 260 20.69 -9.44 -4.08
C GLY A 260 19.88 -10.44 -3.25
N SER A 261 18.91 -9.98 -2.47
CA SER A 261 18.05 -10.83 -1.64
C SER A 261 17.04 -11.61 -2.48
N GLU A 262 16.76 -12.85 -2.07
CA GLU A 262 15.67 -13.67 -2.63
C GLU A 262 14.29 -13.37 -2.03
N ARG A 263 14.22 -12.38 -1.11
CA ARG A 263 12.99 -11.93 -0.46
C ARG A 263 12.27 -10.92 -1.35
N ASN A 264 11.58 -11.43 -2.37
CA ASN A 264 10.95 -10.65 -3.43
C ASN A 264 9.51 -11.12 -3.72
N TRP A 265 8.61 -10.90 -2.76
CA TRP A 265 7.23 -11.40 -2.79
C TRP A 265 6.28 -10.53 -3.63
N ASP A 266 5.16 -11.12 -4.05
CA ASP A 266 4.06 -10.40 -4.69
C ASP A 266 3.14 -9.77 -3.62
N TYR A 267 3.13 -8.43 -3.54
CA TYR A 267 2.39 -7.66 -2.55
C TYR A 267 1.09 -7.05 -3.08
N ARG A 268 0.68 -7.42 -4.30
CA ARG A 268 -0.52 -6.90 -4.95
C ARG A 268 -1.81 -7.56 -4.45
N PHE A 269 -1.76 -8.21 -3.29
CA PHE A 269 -2.86 -8.90 -2.63
C PHE A 269 -3.27 -8.21 -1.34
N CYS A 270 -4.46 -8.56 -0.85
CA CYS A 270 -5.04 -8.00 0.34
C CYS A 270 -4.65 -8.84 1.56
N TRP A 271 -3.57 -8.46 2.26
CA TRP A 271 -3.33 -8.95 3.61
C TRP A 271 -4.34 -8.31 4.55
N ILE A 272 -4.94 -9.14 5.41
CA ILE A 272 -5.89 -8.66 6.42
C ILE A 272 -5.20 -7.68 7.38
N ARG A 273 -3.94 -7.94 7.73
CA ARG A 273 -3.07 -7.09 8.56
C ARG A 273 -2.87 -5.70 7.96
N ASP A 274 -2.26 -5.63 6.79
CA ASP A 274 -1.89 -4.38 6.11
C ASP A 274 -3.13 -3.52 5.84
N SER A 275 -4.23 -4.18 5.46
CA SER A 275 -5.52 -3.52 5.25
C SER A 275 -6.12 -2.97 6.55
N TYR A 276 -6.05 -3.72 7.65
CA TYR A 276 -6.52 -3.28 8.96
C TYR A 276 -5.84 -1.97 9.37
N TYR A 277 -4.51 -1.92 9.30
CA TYR A 277 -3.73 -0.73 9.64
C TYR A 277 -4.00 0.43 8.68
N THR A 278 -4.11 0.15 7.38
CA THR A 278 -4.47 1.16 6.37
C THR A 278 -5.82 1.80 6.67
N VAL A 279 -6.83 0.99 6.98
CA VAL A 279 -8.18 1.46 7.31
C VAL A 279 -8.18 2.25 8.60
N GLN A 280 -7.45 1.82 9.63
CA GLN A 280 -7.33 2.55 10.89
C GLN A 280 -6.74 3.95 10.66
N ALA A 281 -5.64 4.05 9.91
CA ALA A 281 -5.00 5.33 9.58
C ALA A 281 -5.91 6.27 8.78
N LEU A 282 -6.55 5.76 7.73
CA LEU A 282 -7.49 6.55 6.91
C LEU A 282 -8.75 6.97 7.68
N ASN A 283 -9.23 6.12 8.59
CA ASN A 283 -10.36 6.42 9.45
C ASN A 283 -10.04 7.52 10.48
N ARG A 284 -8.80 7.59 11.00
CA ARG A 284 -8.32 8.73 11.82
C ARG A 284 -8.44 10.06 11.07
N LEU A 285 -8.27 10.04 9.74
CA LEU A 285 -8.46 11.20 8.86
C LEU A 285 -9.93 11.38 8.41
N GLY A 286 -10.87 10.55 8.85
CA GLY A 286 -12.29 10.66 8.48
C GLY A 286 -12.66 10.09 7.10
N ALA A 287 -11.79 9.32 6.44
CA ALA A 287 -12.06 8.68 5.15
C ALA A 287 -12.94 7.42 5.28
N LEU A 288 -14.18 7.58 5.74
CA LEU A 288 -15.12 6.49 5.98
C LEU A 288 -15.53 5.72 4.72
N ASP A 289 -15.44 6.34 3.55
CA ASP A 289 -15.77 5.68 2.28
C ASP A 289 -14.85 4.49 1.99
N VAL A 290 -13.62 4.50 2.52
CA VAL A 290 -12.67 3.39 2.42
C VAL A 290 -13.03 2.30 3.43
N LEU A 291 -13.33 2.67 4.68
CA LEU A 291 -13.78 1.76 5.74
C LEU A 291 -15.03 0.98 5.31
N GLU A 292 -16.10 1.64 4.86
CA GLU A 292 -17.37 0.98 4.53
C GLU A 292 -17.21 -0.12 3.49
N LYS A 293 -16.40 0.12 2.46
CA LYS A 293 -16.11 -0.86 1.42
C LYS A 293 -15.27 -2.02 1.98
N TYR A 294 -14.23 -1.73 2.76
CA TYR A 294 -13.41 -2.77 3.38
C TYR A 294 -14.23 -3.66 4.32
N LEU A 295 -15.17 -3.10 5.09
CA LEU A 295 -16.09 -3.91 5.89
C LEU A 295 -16.97 -4.82 5.01
N GLY A 296 -17.33 -4.37 3.81
CA GLY A 296 -18.00 -5.22 2.80
C GLY A 296 -17.13 -6.39 2.35
N TYR A 297 -15.86 -6.13 2.09
CA TYR A 297 -14.88 -7.16 1.76
C TYR A 297 -14.72 -8.20 2.88
N LEU A 298 -14.55 -7.74 4.13
CA LEU A 298 -14.41 -8.62 5.30
C LEU A 298 -15.63 -9.52 5.51
N ARG A 299 -16.85 -8.97 5.37
CA ARG A 299 -18.08 -9.78 5.48
C ARG A 299 -18.10 -10.93 4.47
N ASN A 300 -17.74 -10.66 3.21
CA ASN A 300 -17.67 -11.72 2.19
C ASN A 300 -16.63 -12.79 2.53
N ILE A 301 -15.49 -12.41 3.11
CA ILE A 301 -14.47 -13.37 3.58
C ILE A 301 -15.01 -14.23 4.72
N VAL A 302 -15.60 -13.61 5.74
CA VAL A 302 -16.18 -14.31 6.90
C VAL A 302 -17.28 -15.28 6.46
N ASP A 303 -18.20 -14.83 5.61
CA ASP A 303 -19.28 -15.66 5.07
C ASP A 303 -18.74 -16.84 4.24
N SER A 304 -17.66 -16.62 3.48
CA SER A 304 -17.02 -17.66 2.67
C SER A 304 -16.26 -18.68 3.51
N ALA A 305 -15.71 -18.27 4.65
CA ALA A 305 -14.99 -19.15 5.57
C ALA A 305 -15.91 -20.18 6.24
N LYS A 306 -17.20 -19.86 6.44
CA LYS A 306 -18.21 -20.76 7.06
C LYS A 306 -17.75 -21.34 8.41
N GLY A 307 -17.17 -20.49 9.27
CA GLY A 307 -16.59 -20.89 10.55
C GLY A 307 -15.24 -21.64 10.44
N GLY A 308 -14.68 -21.74 9.23
CA GLY A 308 -13.36 -22.29 8.95
C GLY A 308 -12.22 -21.31 9.25
N GLN A 309 -11.02 -21.71 8.86
CA GLN A 309 -9.83 -20.90 9.03
C GLN A 309 -9.86 -19.67 8.10
N ILE A 310 -9.52 -18.50 8.66
CA ILE A 310 -9.25 -17.28 7.90
C ILE A 310 -7.79 -17.33 7.45
N GLN A 311 -7.55 -17.05 6.17
CA GLN A 311 -6.21 -16.97 5.61
C GLN A 311 -5.60 -15.59 5.85
N PRO A 312 -4.25 -15.47 5.86
CA PRO A 312 -3.59 -14.17 6.03
C PRO A 312 -3.91 -13.16 4.93
N LEU A 313 -4.08 -13.66 3.70
CA LEU A 313 -4.31 -12.84 2.52
C LEU A 313 -5.23 -13.52 1.50
N TYR A 314 -5.80 -12.66 0.65
CA TYR A 314 -6.74 -12.99 -0.41
C TYR A 314 -6.49 -12.10 -1.64
N SER A 315 -6.97 -12.52 -2.81
CA SER A 315 -6.95 -11.66 -4.00
C SER A 315 -7.85 -10.43 -3.80
N VAL A 316 -7.73 -9.41 -4.64
CA VAL A 316 -8.62 -8.24 -4.52
C VAL A 316 -10.08 -8.58 -4.79
N MET A 317 -10.36 -9.75 -5.39
CA MET A 317 -11.71 -10.30 -5.59
C MET A 317 -12.15 -11.26 -4.46
N GLY A 318 -11.29 -11.54 -3.48
CA GLY A 318 -11.57 -12.47 -2.40
C GLY A 318 -11.24 -13.93 -2.74
N GLU A 319 -10.50 -14.20 -3.81
CA GLU A 319 -10.04 -15.56 -4.12
C GLU A 319 -9.04 -16.03 -3.06
N SER A 320 -9.24 -17.26 -2.57
CA SER A 320 -8.45 -17.84 -1.49
C SER A 320 -7.21 -18.59 -1.98
N GLU A 321 -7.18 -19.07 -3.23
CA GLU A 321 -6.04 -19.81 -3.77
C GLU A 321 -5.09 -18.89 -4.54
N LEU A 322 -3.95 -18.56 -3.94
CA LEU A 322 -2.93 -17.65 -4.52
C LEU A 322 -1.65 -18.41 -4.85
N ASN A 323 -1.77 -19.44 -5.70
CA ASN A 323 -0.65 -20.32 -6.06
C ASN A 323 0.57 -19.52 -6.53
N GLU A 324 1.68 -19.68 -5.80
CA GLU A 324 2.93 -19.01 -6.11
C GLU A 324 3.60 -19.67 -7.32
N THR A 325 3.92 -18.87 -8.33
CA THR A 325 4.66 -19.26 -9.53
C THR A 325 5.72 -18.19 -9.85
N THR A 326 6.53 -18.41 -10.88
CA THR A 326 7.53 -17.43 -11.32
C THR A 326 7.28 -16.97 -12.75
N ALA A 327 7.40 -15.65 -12.98
CA ALA A 327 7.34 -15.03 -14.29
C ALA A 327 8.71 -15.11 -14.97
N ALA A 328 9.02 -16.26 -15.60
CA ALA A 328 10.34 -16.57 -16.16
C ALA A 328 10.85 -15.60 -17.26
N HIS A 329 9.98 -14.75 -17.81
CA HIS A 329 10.34 -13.79 -18.85
C HIS A 329 10.67 -12.39 -18.33
N LEU A 330 10.45 -12.12 -17.04
CA LEU A 330 10.86 -10.91 -16.38
C LEU A 330 12.19 -11.15 -15.65
N ALA A 331 13.15 -10.25 -15.85
CA ALA A 331 14.47 -10.36 -15.24
C ALA A 331 14.46 -10.07 -13.73
N GLY A 332 13.44 -9.35 -13.25
CA GLY A 332 13.39 -8.83 -11.88
C GLY A 332 13.91 -7.40 -11.77
N TYR A 333 13.67 -6.79 -10.62
CA TYR A 333 14.08 -5.41 -10.35
C TYR A 333 15.61 -5.31 -10.43
N ARG A 334 16.12 -4.48 -11.35
CA ARG A 334 17.57 -4.40 -11.67
C ARG A 334 18.22 -5.77 -11.99
N GLY A 335 17.44 -6.72 -12.51
CA GLY A 335 17.91 -8.08 -12.81
C GLY A 335 17.92 -9.04 -11.62
N MET A 336 17.39 -8.63 -10.46
CA MET A 336 17.23 -9.47 -9.27
C MET A 336 15.90 -10.23 -9.34
N GLY A 337 15.95 -11.43 -9.93
CA GLY A 337 14.85 -12.40 -9.90
C GLY A 337 14.92 -13.33 -8.68
N PRO A 338 13.97 -14.28 -8.53
CA PRO A 338 12.83 -14.51 -9.43
C PRO A 338 11.72 -13.48 -9.28
N VAL A 339 10.96 -13.21 -10.36
CA VAL A 339 9.70 -12.46 -10.24
C VAL A 339 8.58 -13.42 -9.87
N ARG A 340 8.01 -13.26 -8.69
CA ARG A 340 6.94 -14.09 -8.14
C ARG A 340 5.56 -13.57 -8.54
N VAL A 341 4.67 -14.51 -8.78
CA VAL A 341 3.26 -14.29 -9.10
C VAL A 341 2.44 -15.15 -8.15
N GLY A 342 1.51 -14.54 -7.42
CA GLY A 342 0.88 -15.22 -6.28
C GLY A 342 1.76 -15.15 -5.03
N ASN A 343 1.30 -15.72 -3.93
CA ASN A 343 2.04 -15.67 -2.68
C ASN A 343 1.71 -16.88 -1.80
N ALA A 344 2.72 -17.68 -1.47
CA ALA A 344 2.53 -18.92 -0.70
C ALA A 344 2.00 -18.72 0.73
N ALA A 345 2.04 -17.50 1.28
CA ALA A 345 1.52 -17.19 2.61
C ALA A 345 0.02 -17.49 2.77
N TYR A 346 -0.73 -17.64 1.67
CA TYR A 346 -2.17 -17.98 1.75
C TYR A 346 -2.43 -19.33 2.44
N LYS A 347 -1.42 -20.22 2.47
CA LYS A 347 -1.47 -21.52 3.14
C LYS A 347 -1.08 -21.45 4.62
N GLN A 348 -0.51 -20.35 5.07
CA GLN A 348 -0.05 -20.20 6.44
C GLN A 348 -1.22 -20.04 7.40
N ILE A 349 -0.97 -20.39 8.65
CA ILE A 349 -1.88 -20.18 9.76
C ILE A 349 -1.38 -18.94 10.49
N GLN A 350 -2.22 -17.91 10.61
CA GLN A 350 -1.97 -16.69 11.36
C GLN A 350 -3.23 -16.34 12.18
N HIS A 351 -3.09 -16.29 13.50
CA HIS A 351 -4.19 -16.11 14.43
C HIS A 351 -4.44 -14.64 14.79
N ASP A 352 -3.50 -13.75 14.47
CA ASP A 352 -3.67 -12.29 14.55
C ASP A 352 -4.80 -11.77 13.62
N CYS A 353 -5.06 -12.46 12.51
CA CYS A 353 -6.10 -12.15 11.53
C CYS A 353 -7.50 -11.99 12.15
N TYR A 354 -7.82 -12.75 13.21
CA TYR A 354 -9.12 -12.65 13.87
C TYR A 354 -9.30 -11.28 14.55
N GLY A 355 -8.26 -10.79 15.24
CA GLY A 355 -8.24 -9.43 15.78
C GLY A 355 -8.34 -8.39 14.68
N GLN A 356 -7.61 -8.56 13.58
CA GLN A 356 -7.59 -7.63 12.45
C GLN A 356 -8.95 -7.53 11.73
N ILE A 357 -9.80 -8.56 11.84
CA ILE A 357 -11.19 -8.51 11.36
C ILE A 357 -12.10 -7.82 12.39
N VAL A 358 -12.00 -8.19 13.66
CA VAL A 358 -12.91 -7.68 14.70
C VAL A 358 -12.70 -6.19 14.96
N LEU A 359 -11.45 -5.75 15.12
CA LEU A 359 -11.12 -4.37 15.52
C LEU A 359 -11.69 -3.28 14.58
N PRO A 360 -11.60 -3.39 13.25
CA PRO A 360 -12.24 -2.42 12.36
C PRO A 360 -13.75 -2.63 12.25
N THR A 361 -14.24 -3.87 12.34
CA THR A 361 -15.67 -4.18 12.16
C THR A 361 -16.54 -3.66 13.29
N VAL A 362 -16.04 -3.63 14.53
CA VAL A 362 -16.81 -3.11 15.68
C VAL A 362 -17.23 -1.65 15.53
N GLN A 363 -16.51 -0.84 14.73
CA GLN A 363 -16.92 0.53 14.43
C GLN A 363 -18.26 0.58 13.67
N GLY A 364 -18.57 -0.46 12.89
CA GLY A 364 -19.82 -0.60 12.13
C GLY A 364 -21.09 -0.53 12.97
N PHE A 365 -21.00 -0.84 14.27
CA PHE A 365 -22.12 -0.83 15.21
C PHE A 365 -22.34 0.52 15.89
N ILE A 366 -21.36 1.42 15.80
CA ILE A 366 -21.27 2.61 16.67
C ILE A 366 -21.25 3.90 15.84
N ASP A 367 -20.54 3.90 14.72
CA ASP A 367 -20.32 5.10 13.92
C ASP A 367 -21.54 5.46 13.06
N LYS A 368 -22.31 6.44 13.54
CA LYS A 368 -23.54 6.94 12.90
C LYS A 368 -23.32 7.63 11.56
N ARG A 369 -22.07 7.84 11.13
CA ARG A 369 -21.73 8.44 9.83
C ARG A 369 -21.79 7.42 8.69
N LEU A 370 -21.74 6.12 9.00
CA LEU A 370 -21.82 5.05 8.00
C LEU A 370 -23.23 4.99 7.39
N MET A 371 -23.30 4.70 6.10
CA MET A 371 -24.55 4.57 5.36
C MET A 371 -25.24 3.23 5.66
N ARG A 372 -24.46 2.17 5.90
CA ARG A 372 -24.95 0.89 6.44
C ARG A 372 -24.42 0.71 7.86
N ILE A 373 -25.32 0.89 8.83
CA ILE A 373 -25.05 0.51 10.23
C ILE A 373 -25.15 -1.01 10.36
N ALA A 374 -24.24 -1.61 11.11
CA ALA A 374 -24.24 -3.05 11.39
C ALA A 374 -25.41 -3.44 12.32
N ASP A 375 -25.97 -4.63 12.10
CA ASP A 375 -27.13 -5.15 12.82
C ASP A 375 -26.81 -6.40 13.67
N ASP A 376 -27.82 -6.96 14.32
CA ASP A 376 -27.68 -8.15 15.16
C ASP A 376 -27.12 -9.37 14.40
N THR A 377 -27.38 -9.48 13.09
CA THR A 377 -26.84 -10.55 12.24
C THR A 377 -25.35 -10.35 12.02
N ASP A 378 -24.93 -9.12 11.73
CA ASP A 378 -23.51 -8.77 11.62
C ASP A 378 -22.77 -9.09 12.94
N PHE A 379 -23.41 -8.82 14.09
CA PHE A 379 -22.81 -9.13 15.39
C PHE A 379 -22.63 -10.64 15.55
N ALA A 380 -23.66 -11.45 15.25
CA ALA A 380 -23.58 -12.90 15.34
C ALA A 380 -22.47 -13.49 14.43
N SER A 381 -22.34 -13.00 13.20
CA SER A 381 -21.24 -13.40 12.31
C SER A 381 -19.87 -13.01 12.87
N LEU A 382 -19.77 -11.83 13.49
CA LEU A 382 -18.52 -11.38 14.13
C LEU A 382 -18.17 -12.20 15.37
N GLU A 383 -19.18 -12.70 16.09
CA GLU A 383 -18.99 -13.61 17.21
C GLU A 383 -18.34 -14.93 16.79
N GLU A 384 -18.62 -15.45 15.59
CA GLU A 384 -17.92 -16.64 15.06
C GLU A 384 -16.41 -16.41 14.90
N VAL A 385 -16.01 -15.21 14.47
CA VAL A 385 -14.60 -14.80 14.40
C VAL A 385 -14.01 -14.73 15.81
N GLY A 386 -14.77 -14.22 16.78
CA GLY A 386 -14.39 -14.21 18.19
C GLY A 386 -14.22 -15.60 18.79
N GLU A 387 -15.07 -16.56 18.41
CA GLU A 387 -14.96 -17.96 18.86
C GLU A 387 -13.64 -18.57 18.38
N MET A 388 -13.24 -18.26 17.14
CA MET A 388 -11.95 -18.69 16.60
C MET A 388 -10.77 -18.01 17.28
N ALA A 389 -10.84 -16.69 17.55
CA ALA A 389 -9.83 -15.98 18.34
C ALA A 389 -9.66 -16.62 19.73
N TRP A 390 -10.77 -16.89 20.43
CA TRP A 390 -10.75 -17.57 21.72
C TRP A 390 -10.18 -18.98 21.63
N LYS A 391 -10.52 -19.75 20.59
CA LYS A 391 -10.03 -21.12 20.45
C LYS A 391 -8.54 -21.21 20.08
N MET A 392 -8.00 -20.21 19.38
CA MET A 392 -6.66 -20.26 18.79
C MET A 392 -5.61 -19.40 19.52
N HIS A 393 -6.00 -18.64 20.55
CA HIS A 393 -5.13 -17.67 21.22
C HIS A 393 -3.81 -18.23 21.79
N ASP A 394 -3.77 -19.53 22.10
CA ASP A 394 -2.64 -20.25 22.68
C ASP A 394 -2.10 -21.34 21.75
N GLN A 395 -2.46 -21.30 20.46
CA GLN A 395 -2.02 -22.25 19.45
C GLN A 395 -0.87 -21.67 18.61
N PRO A 396 0.11 -22.50 18.19
CA PRO A 396 1.21 -22.04 17.36
C PRO A 396 0.76 -21.55 15.98
N ASP A 397 1.33 -20.43 15.52
CA ASP A 397 1.08 -19.84 14.21
C ASP A 397 2.39 -19.33 13.57
N ALA A 398 2.32 -18.77 12.36
CA ALA A 398 3.51 -18.26 11.66
C ALA A 398 3.95 -16.84 12.10
N GLY A 399 3.22 -16.22 13.03
CA GLY A 399 3.40 -14.82 13.44
C GLY A 399 3.12 -13.81 12.32
N LEU A 400 3.20 -12.51 12.65
CA LEU A 400 2.95 -11.44 11.66
C LEU A 400 4.05 -11.34 10.58
N TRP A 401 5.23 -11.90 10.85
CA TRP A 401 6.36 -11.88 9.92
C TRP A 401 6.41 -13.12 9.00
N GLU A 402 5.39 -13.98 9.08
CA GLU A 402 5.16 -15.06 8.11
C GLU A 402 6.30 -16.08 8.03
N PHE A 403 6.90 -16.43 9.17
CA PHE A 403 8.02 -17.39 9.22
C PHE A 403 7.61 -18.70 8.52
N ARG A 404 8.47 -19.20 7.62
CA ARG A 404 8.16 -20.35 6.77
C ARG A 404 8.44 -21.68 7.46
N THR A 405 9.43 -21.72 8.35
CA THR A 405 9.85 -22.96 9.02
C THR A 405 9.56 -23.01 10.52
N ARG A 406 9.09 -21.89 11.08
CA ARG A 406 8.86 -21.73 12.52
C ARG A 406 7.38 -21.48 12.79
N GLN A 407 6.82 -22.20 13.76
CA GLN A 407 5.51 -21.91 14.33
C GLN A 407 5.60 -21.90 15.84
N GLU A 408 5.10 -20.84 16.45
CA GLU A 408 5.13 -20.61 17.90
C GLU A 408 3.85 -19.90 18.34
N VAL A 409 3.57 -19.91 19.65
CA VAL A 409 2.53 -19.07 20.19
C VAL A 409 3.07 -17.65 20.31
N HIS A 410 2.94 -16.88 19.22
CA HIS A 410 3.42 -15.51 19.17
C HIS A 410 2.61 -14.59 20.09
N THR A 411 3.30 -13.83 20.93
CA THR A 411 2.69 -12.90 21.90
C THR A 411 1.79 -11.89 21.20
N TYR A 412 2.21 -11.37 20.04
CA TYR A 412 1.39 -10.46 19.23
C TYR A 412 0.08 -11.10 18.76
N SER A 413 0.11 -12.33 18.25
CA SER A 413 -1.11 -13.07 17.84
C SER A 413 -2.06 -13.33 19.01
N ALA A 414 -1.53 -13.66 20.19
CA ALA A 414 -2.31 -13.82 21.41
C ALA A 414 -2.94 -12.50 21.86
N VAL A 415 -2.20 -11.38 21.83
CA VAL A 415 -2.72 -10.04 22.15
C VAL A 415 -3.81 -9.62 21.14
N MET A 416 -3.67 -9.97 19.86
CA MET A 416 -4.72 -9.71 18.85
C MET A 416 -5.98 -10.54 19.10
N SER A 417 -5.85 -11.79 19.54
CA SER A 417 -6.98 -12.63 19.97
C SER A 417 -7.65 -12.08 21.22
N TRP A 418 -6.88 -11.57 22.18
CA TRP A 418 -7.39 -10.83 23.34
C TRP A 418 -8.18 -9.60 22.90
N ALA A 419 -7.61 -8.80 21.99
CA ALA A 419 -8.24 -7.57 21.51
C ALA A 419 -9.56 -7.86 20.78
N ALA A 420 -9.64 -8.97 20.02
CA ALA A 420 -10.90 -9.42 19.43
C ALA A 420 -11.99 -9.64 20.50
N CYS A 421 -11.70 -10.41 21.53
CA CYS A 421 -12.65 -10.69 22.62
C CYS A 421 -13.02 -9.41 23.39
N ASP A 422 -12.04 -8.54 23.72
CA ASP A 422 -12.30 -7.27 24.39
C ASP A 422 -13.24 -6.36 23.58
N ARG A 423 -13.03 -6.27 22.26
CA ARG A 423 -13.85 -5.41 21.40
C ARG A 423 -15.25 -5.98 21.16
N LEU A 424 -15.41 -7.31 21.11
CA LEU A 424 -16.72 -7.94 21.12
C LEU A 424 -17.49 -7.65 22.41
N ALA A 425 -16.82 -7.71 23.57
CA ALA A 425 -17.44 -7.35 24.85
C ALA A 425 -17.92 -5.89 24.85
N ASN A 426 -17.06 -4.96 24.43
CA ASN A 426 -17.41 -3.53 24.34
C ASN A 426 -18.61 -3.29 23.40
N THR A 427 -18.63 -3.97 22.25
CA THR A 427 -19.70 -3.85 21.26
C THR A 427 -21.01 -4.41 21.79
N ALA A 428 -20.97 -5.58 22.44
CA ALA A 428 -22.14 -6.20 23.07
C ALA A 428 -22.79 -5.29 24.11
N GLY A 429 -21.99 -4.62 24.94
CA GLY A 429 -22.49 -3.63 25.90
C GLY A 429 -23.18 -2.45 25.21
N TRP A 430 -22.61 -1.98 24.10
CA TRP A 430 -23.18 -0.89 23.30
C TRP A 430 -24.49 -1.20 22.59
N ILE A 431 -24.64 -2.42 22.08
CA ILE A 431 -25.88 -2.87 21.44
C ILE A 431 -26.87 -3.49 22.45
N GLY A 432 -26.59 -3.40 23.75
CA GLY A 432 -27.51 -3.82 24.82
C GLY A 432 -27.65 -5.33 25.01
N LYS A 433 -26.56 -6.10 24.84
CA LYS A 433 -26.51 -7.56 25.01
C LYS A 433 -25.65 -7.96 26.22
N PRO A 434 -26.14 -7.77 27.47
CA PRO A 434 -25.33 -7.93 28.69
C PRO A 434 -24.76 -9.35 28.91
N GLU A 435 -25.51 -10.40 28.55
CA GLU A 435 -25.02 -11.78 28.66
C GLU A 435 -23.85 -12.06 27.71
N ARG A 436 -23.88 -11.46 26.50
CA ARG A 436 -22.80 -11.58 25.52
C ARG A 436 -21.60 -10.73 25.93
N GLU A 437 -21.83 -9.52 26.45
CA GLU A 437 -20.77 -8.68 27.03
C GLU A 437 -20.01 -9.44 28.11
N LYS A 438 -20.73 -10.05 29.05
CA LYS A 438 -20.14 -10.85 30.13
C LYS A 438 -19.30 -12.01 29.58
N LEU A 439 -19.86 -12.79 28.65
CA LEU A 439 -19.15 -13.92 28.03
C LEU A 439 -17.82 -13.49 27.39
N TRP A 440 -17.85 -12.45 26.55
CA TRP A 440 -16.65 -11.99 25.85
C TRP A 440 -15.65 -11.33 26.79
N ARG A 441 -16.11 -10.66 27.85
CA ARG A 441 -15.25 -10.11 28.89
C ARG A 441 -14.51 -11.21 29.64
N GLU A 442 -15.21 -12.26 30.08
CA GLU A 442 -14.61 -13.41 30.76
C GLU A 442 -13.53 -14.08 29.90
N ARG A 443 -13.78 -14.20 28.59
CA ARG A 443 -12.81 -14.72 27.62
C ARG A 443 -11.61 -13.80 27.45
N ALA A 444 -11.82 -12.50 27.27
CA ALA A 444 -10.73 -11.53 27.19
C ALA A 444 -9.87 -11.58 28.46
N ASP A 445 -10.47 -11.62 29.65
CA ASP A 445 -9.74 -11.70 30.91
C ASP A 445 -8.92 -12.99 31.04
N ALA A 446 -9.45 -14.12 30.57
CA ALA A 446 -8.72 -15.38 30.56
C ALA A 446 -7.54 -15.37 29.58
N ILE A 447 -7.71 -14.88 28.34
CA ILE A 447 -6.58 -14.73 27.39
C ILE A 447 -5.52 -13.80 27.98
N ARG A 448 -5.93 -12.69 28.59
CA ARG A 448 -5.00 -11.76 29.25
C ARG A 448 -4.19 -12.46 30.34
N GLN A 449 -4.83 -13.26 31.20
CA GLN A 449 -4.13 -14.02 32.23
C GLN A 449 -3.11 -15.00 31.64
N THR A 450 -3.44 -15.67 30.53
CA THR A 450 -2.49 -16.53 29.80
C THR A 450 -1.29 -15.74 29.30
N ILE A 451 -1.49 -14.60 28.62
CA ILE A 451 -0.40 -13.76 28.12
C ILE A 451 0.49 -13.26 29.26
N GLU A 452 -0.11 -12.75 30.33
CA GLU A 452 0.62 -12.23 31.50
C GLU A 452 1.45 -13.31 32.22
N LYS A 453 1.05 -14.58 32.09
CA LYS A 453 1.75 -15.72 32.68
C LYS A 453 2.85 -16.27 31.76
N GLU A 454 2.55 -16.44 30.48
CA GLU A 454 3.42 -17.16 29.55
C GLU A 454 4.38 -16.24 28.80
N ALA A 455 4.01 -14.97 28.53
CA ALA A 455 4.83 -14.02 27.77
C ALA A 455 5.65 -13.07 28.65
N TRP A 456 5.36 -12.93 29.94
CA TRP A 456 6.13 -12.07 30.83
C TRP A 456 7.36 -12.81 31.38
N VAL A 457 8.55 -12.27 31.12
CA VAL A 457 9.80 -12.74 31.73
C VAL A 457 10.11 -11.86 32.93
N GLU A 458 10.23 -12.47 34.10
CA GLU A 458 10.62 -11.75 35.33
C GLU A 458 12.08 -11.27 35.26
N GLY A 459 12.35 -10.14 35.91
CA GLY A 459 13.71 -9.62 36.05
C GLY A 459 14.59 -10.55 36.89
N ASP A 460 15.86 -10.67 36.54
CA ASP A 460 16.85 -11.52 37.24
C ASP A 460 17.34 -10.94 38.59
N GLY A 461 16.84 -9.77 38.99
CA GLY A 461 17.26 -9.07 40.21
C GLY A 461 18.66 -8.45 40.15
N ASN A 462 19.39 -8.63 39.05
CA ASN A 462 20.77 -8.14 38.81
C ASN A 462 20.81 -7.02 37.75
N GLY A 463 19.74 -6.25 37.64
CA GLY A 463 19.64 -5.08 36.78
C GLY A 463 18.68 -5.23 35.59
N SER A 464 18.20 -6.45 35.28
CA SER A 464 17.08 -6.66 34.36
C SER A 464 15.74 -6.44 35.07
N ARG A 465 14.86 -5.61 34.49
CA ARG A 465 13.55 -5.23 35.07
C ARG A 465 12.37 -6.09 34.62
N GLY A 466 12.64 -7.18 33.88
CA GLY A 466 11.63 -8.00 33.20
C GLY A 466 11.20 -7.38 31.86
N HIS A 467 10.61 -8.18 30.98
CA HIS A 467 10.07 -7.76 29.69
C HIS A 467 9.10 -8.80 29.12
N TYR A 468 8.24 -8.40 28.18
CA TYR A 468 7.53 -9.36 27.34
C TYR A 468 8.45 -9.92 26.26
N LYS A 469 8.38 -11.22 26.03
CA LYS A 469 9.05 -11.92 24.93
C LYS A 469 8.13 -12.08 23.72
N ALA A 470 8.72 -12.33 22.56
CA ALA A 470 8.04 -12.42 21.27
C ALA A 470 7.13 -13.66 21.12
N SER A 471 7.44 -14.75 21.81
CA SER A 471 6.60 -15.96 21.86
C SER A 471 6.59 -16.60 23.24
N PHE A 472 5.64 -17.50 23.50
CA PHE A 472 5.53 -18.17 24.80
C PHE A 472 6.70 -19.16 25.01
N GLU A 473 7.28 -19.66 23.94
CA GLU A 473 8.32 -20.69 23.96
C GLU A 473 9.74 -20.14 24.08
N THR A 474 10.00 -18.90 23.65
CA THR A 474 11.37 -18.39 23.53
C THR A 474 11.52 -16.93 23.93
N ASP A 475 12.65 -16.58 24.54
CA ASP A 475 12.87 -15.28 25.18
C ASP A 475 13.41 -14.19 24.21
N TYR A 476 13.28 -14.35 22.90
CA TYR A 476 13.72 -13.31 21.96
C TYR A 476 12.75 -12.12 21.94
N LEU A 477 13.25 -10.95 21.52
CA LEU A 477 12.47 -9.72 21.39
C LEU A 477 12.01 -9.49 19.95
N ASP A 478 10.84 -8.86 19.82
CA ASP A 478 10.24 -8.48 18.55
C ASP A 478 9.61 -7.08 18.65
N ALA A 479 9.77 -6.27 17.61
CA ALA A 479 9.25 -4.90 17.55
C ALA A 479 7.72 -4.82 17.64
N SER A 480 6.99 -5.88 17.28
CA SER A 480 5.52 -5.95 17.38
C SER A 480 5.01 -5.83 18.83
N LEU A 481 5.85 -6.09 19.84
CA LEU A 481 5.51 -5.86 21.24
C LEU A 481 5.20 -4.39 21.55
N LEU A 482 5.72 -3.44 20.75
CA LEU A 482 5.37 -2.02 20.87
C LEU A 482 3.88 -1.76 20.59
N GLN A 483 3.22 -2.64 19.83
CA GLN A 483 1.80 -2.54 19.49
C GLN A 483 0.87 -2.83 20.67
N MET A 484 1.39 -3.35 21.80
CA MET A 484 0.58 -3.59 23.01
C MET A 484 -0.09 -2.32 23.54
N ILE A 485 0.45 -1.14 23.22
CA ILE A 485 -0.15 0.15 23.55
C ILE A 485 -1.31 0.52 22.61
N ASP A 486 -1.14 0.44 21.29
CA ASP A 486 -2.21 0.76 20.33
C ASP A 486 -3.41 -0.19 20.52
N LEU A 487 -3.14 -1.46 20.81
CA LEU A 487 -4.16 -2.46 21.11
C LEU A 487 -4.85 -2.25 22.48
N ARG A 488 -4.30 -1.37 23.33
CA ARG A 488 -4.72 -1.08 24.71
C ARG A 488 -4.51 -2.23 25.70
N PHE A 489 -3.60 -3.15 25.42
CA PHE A 489 -3.24 -4.23 26.34
C PHE A 489 -2.50 -3.66 27.56
N LEU A 490 -1.59 -2.72 27.33
CA LEU A 490 -0.90 -1.93 28.35
C LEU A 490 -1.15 -0.44 28.17
N LYS A 491 -0.91 0.33 29.24
CA LYS A 491 -0.85 1.80 29.16
C LYS A 491 0.58 2.26 28.90
N PRO A 492 0.78 3.44 28.28
CA PRO A 492 2.13 3.97 28.05
C PRO A 492 2.98 4.09 29.32
N ASP A 493 2.38 4.44 30.45
CA ASP A 493 3.04 4.61 31.75
C ASP A 493 3.17 3.30 32.55
N ASP A 494 2.76 2.16 31.99
CA ASP A 494 2.88 0.86 32.65
C ASP A 494 4.36 0.47 32.80
N PRO A 495 4.84 0.15 34.01
CA PRO A 495 6.22 -0.26 34.24
C PRO A 495 6.66 -1.45 33.38
N ARG A 496 5.75 -2.40 33.10
CA ARG A 496 6.02 -3.56 32.26
C ARG A 496 6.25 -3.14 30.80
N PHE A 497 5.44 -2.23 30.29
CA PHE A 497 5.66 -1.66 28.95
C PHE A 497 6.99 -0.90 28.88
N GLN A 498 7.26 -0.01 29.84
CA GLN A 498 8.50 0.77 29.88
C GLN A 498 9.75 -0.11 29.92
N SER A 499 9.73 -1.19 30.70
CA SER A 499 10.82 -2.17 30.76
C SER A 499 10.99 -2.97 29.46
N THR A 500 9.88 -3.37 28.83
CA THR A 500 9.87 -4.06 27.53
C THR A 500 10.39 -3.16 26.43
N PHE A 501 9.94 -1.90 26.38
CA PHE A 501 10.40 -0.91 25.42
C PHE A 501 11.91 -0.65 25.55
N ALA A 502 12.42 -0.50 26.77
CA ALA A 502 13.86 -0.34 26.99
C ALA A 502 14.68 -1.56 26.53
N ALA A 503 14.14 -2.78 26.70
CA ALA A 503 14.79 -4.00 26.21
C ALA A 503 14.81 -4.05 24.67
N ILE A 504 13.67 -3.77 24.02
CA ILE A 504 13.53 -3.70 22.56
C ILE A 504 14.47 -2.65 21.98
N GLU A 505 14.48 -1.44 22.54
CA GLU A 505 15.34 -0.35 22.08
C GLU A 505 16.82 -0.75 22.16
N LYS A 506 17.25 -1.41 23.23
CA LYS A 506 18.63 -1.86 23.39
C LYS A 506 19.02 -2.93 22.37
N GLU A 507 18.13 -3.87 22.08
CA GLU A 507 18.45 -5.05 21.27
C GLU A 507 18.25 -4.82 19.76
N LEU A 508 17.17 -4.13 19.39
CA LEU A 508 16.68 -4.05 18.02
C LEU A 508 16.97 -2.71 17.32
N ARG A 509 17.25 -1.63 18.07
CA ARG A 509 17.55 -0.33 17.46
C ARG A 509 18.96 -0.30 16.85
N ARG A 510 19.08 0.26 15.65
CA ARG A 510 20.34 0.51 14.92
C ARG A 510 20.35 1.97 14.47
N GLY A 511 20.94 2.85 15.29
CA GLY A 511 20.92 4.28 15.04
C GLY A 511 19.49 4.84 14.99
N GLU A 512 19.08 5.27 13.80
CA GLU A 512 17.77 5.86 13.50
C GLU A 512 16.76 4.82 12.98
N HIS A 513 17.08 3.53 13.07
CA HIS A 513 16.22 2.47 12.55
C HIS A 513 15.91 1.40 13.59
N MET A 514 14.78 0.72 13.42
CA MET A 514 14.34 -0.39 14.25
C MET A 514 14.22 -1.66 13.40
N LEU A 515 14.89 -2.74 13.81
CA LEU A 515 14.73 -4.06 13.19
C LEU A 515 13.43 -4.74 13.66
N ARG A 516 12.89 -5.66 12.84
CA ARG A 516 11.78 -6.54 13.25
C ARG A 516 12.15 -7.36 14.51
N TYR A 517 13.31 -8.02 14.43
CA TYR A 517 13.95 -8.86 15.44
C TYR A 517 15.46 -8.95 15.12
N ALA A 518 16.29 -9.37 16.07
CA ALA A 518 17.75 -9.44 15.91
C ALA A 518 18.27 -10.83 15.53
N THR A 519 17.46 -11.88 15.70
CA THR A 519 17.83 -13.27 15.39
C THR A 519 17.85 -13.50 13.87
N GLU A 520 18.75 -14.33 13.37
CA GLU A 520 18.67 -14.83 12.00
C GLU A 520 17.34 -15.56 11.78
N ASP A 521 16.66 -15.26 10.67
CA ASP A 521 15.45 -15.97 10.26
C ASP A 521 15.75 -16.97 9.14
N ASP A 522 14.68 -17.45 8.48
CA ASP A 522 14.74 -18.37 7.34
C ASP A 522 15.61 -17.86 6.17
N PHE A 523 15.98 -16.58 6.15
CA PHE A 523 16.71 -15.90 5.07
C PHE A 523 17.96 -15.15 5.52
N GLY A 524 18.41 -15.34 6.77
CA GLY A 524 19.63 -14.74 7.32
C GLY A 524 19.38 -13.54 8.24
N ALA A 525 20.43 -12.75 8.50
CA ALA A 525 20.28 -11.51 9.26
C ALA A 525 19.67 -10.43 8.36
N PRO A 526 18.74 -9.59 8.88
CA PRO A 526 18.26 -8.44 8.13
C PRO A 526 19.43 -7.55 7.67
N GLU A 527 19.39 -7.10 6.43
CA GLU A 527 20.35 -6.14 5.84
C GLU A 527 19.75 -4.73 5.69
N THR A 528 18.41 -4.64 5.74
CA THR A 528 17.62 -3.42 5.64
C THR A 528 16.61 -3.36 6.79
N ALA A 529 16.20 -2.15 7.15
CA ALA A 529 15.23 -1.92 8.22
C ALA A 529 13.83 -1.77 7.64
N PHE A 530 12.90 -2.53 8.22
CA PHE A 530 11.50 -2.41 7.90
C PHE A 530 10.96 -1.08 8.46
N ASN A 531 10.63 -0.15 7.58
CA ASN A 531 10.22 1.23 7.90
C ASN A 531 9.10 1.31 8.96
N VAL A 532 8.13 0.38 8.94
CA VAL A 532 7.02 0.36 9.92
C VAL A 532 7.51 0.20 11.35
N CYS A 533 8.56 -0.59 11.59
CA CYS A 533 9.11 -0.80 12.93
C CYS A 533 9.74 0.48 13.47
N THR A 534 10.35 1.29 12.61
CA THR A 534 10.87 2.62 12.99
C THR A 534 9.73 3.57 13.33
N PHE A 535 8.61 3.53 12.62
CA PHE A 535 7.42 4.30 13.02
C PHE A 535 6.84 3.85 14.36
N TRP A 536 6.81 2.55 14.65
CA TRP A 536 6.42 2.06 15.98
C TRP A 536 7.37 2.53 17.09
N LEU A 537 8.67 2.61 16.82
CA LEU A 537 9.63 3.24 17.72
C LEU A 537 9.30 4.71 17.95
N ILE A 538 9.02 5.49 16.90
CA ILE A 538 8.64 6.91 17.01
C ILE A 538 7.40 7.08 17.90
N GLU A 539 6.36 6.27 17.68
CA GLU A 539 5.15 6.29 18.50
C GLU A 539 5.47 5.96 19.97
N ALA A 540 6.24 4.90 20.22
CA ALA A 540 6.64 4.49 21.56
C ALA A 540 7.50 5.56 22.28
N LEU A 541 8.43 6.20 21.57
CA LEU A 541 9.24 7.31 22.10
C LEU A 541 8.35 8.47 22.55
N HIS A 542 7.43 8.91 21.70
CA HIS A 542 6.52 10.00 22.04
C HIS A 542 5.66 9.64 23.26
N LEU A 543 5.09 8.44 23.28
CA LEU A 543 4.23 7.96 24.36
C LEU A 543 4.99 7.75 25.68
N ALA A 544 6.30 7.49 25.62
CA ALA A 544 7.19 7.43 26.77
C ALA A 544 7.70 8.82 27.22
N GLY A 545 7.20 9.92 26.64
CA GLY A 545 7.57 11.29 26.98
C GLY A 545 8.88 11.78 26.34
N ARG A 546 9.42 11.04 25.37
CA ARG A 546 10.62 11.40 24.57
C ARG A 546 10.21 12.06 23.24
N SER A 547 9.29 13.02 23.28
CA SER A 547 8.67 13.60 22.08
C SER A 547 9.65 14.34 21.16
N GLU A 548 10.66 15.03 21.70
CA GLU A 548 11.69 15.72 20.89
C GLU A 548 12.49 14.72 20.05
N GLU A 549 12.87 13.59 20.65
CA GLU A 549 13.56 12.52 19.93
C GLU A 549 12.66 11.87 18.88
N ALA A 550 11.39 11.63 19.22
CA ALA A 550 10.39 11.13 18.28
C ALA A 550 10.22 12.07 17.08
N HIS A 551 10.18 13.40 17.29
CA HIS A 551 10.11 14.40 16.22
C HIS A 551 11.35 14.40 15.32
N GLY A 552 12.55 14.32 15.91
CA GLY A 552 13.80 14.25 15.15
C GLY A 552 13.86 13.00 14.27
N LEU A 553 13.49 11.85 14.84
CA LEU A 553 13.44 10.58 14.14
C LEU A 553 12.37 10.56 13.04
N PHE A 554 11.19 11.12 13.30
CA PHE A 554 10.14 11.26 12.29
C PHE A 554 10.57 12.15 11.13
N SER A 555 11.21 13.29 11.41
CA SER A 555 11.73 14.18 10.37
C SER A 555 12.80 13.51 9.51
N THR A 556 13.62 12.66 10.12
CA THR A 556 14.61 11.83 9.41
C THR A 556 13.93 10.85 8.46
N MET A 557 12.92 10.11 8.94
CA MET A 557 12.14 9.20 8.09
C MET A 557 11.46 9.90 6.92
N LEU A 558 10.93 11.11 7.12
CA LEU A 558 10.37 11.92 6.02
C LEU A 558 11.44 12.33 5.00
N GLY A 559 12.69 12.54 5.42
CA GLY A 559 13.83 12.82 4.55
C GLY A 559 14.20 11.69 3.58
N HIS A 560 13.74 10.45 3.85
CA HIS A 560 13.93 9.29 2.97
C HIS A 560 12.79 9.07 1.97
N THR A 561 11.74 9.89 2.00
CA THR A 561 10.67 9.78 1.02
C THR A 561 11.16 10.08 -0.39
N THR A 562 10.62 9.37 -1.38
CA THR A 562 10.89 9.64 -2.81
C THR A 562 10.35 11.02 -3.20
N GLY A 563 10.65 11.48 -4.41
CA GLY A 563 10.06 12.71 -4.95
C GLY A 563 8.52 12.72 -4.94
N SER A 564 7.87 11.55 -4.96
CA SER A 564 6.41 11.42 -4.84
C SER A 564 5.88 11.46 -3.39
N GLY A 565 6.79 11.60 -2.41
CA GLY A 565 6.51 11.69 -0.97
C GLY A 565 6.29 10.34 -0.29
N MET A 566 6.66 9.23 -0.93
CA MET A 566 6.32 7.86 -0.49
C MET A 566 7.55 7.07 -0.03
N LEU A 567 7.30 6.03 0.78
CA LEU A 567 8.29 5.04 1.18
C LEU A 567 7.96 3.66 0.58
N SER A 568 8.99 2.85 0.38
CA SER A 568 8.88 1.41 0.16
C SER A 568 8.80 0.66 1.50
N GLU A 569 8.81 -0.67 1.44
CA GLU A 569 8.80 -1.54 2.60
C GLU A 569 10.02 -1.33 3.52
N ASP A 570 11.21 -1.38 2.92
CA ASP A 570 12.48 -1.39 3.63
C ASP A 570 13.35 -0.19 3.24
N LEU A 571 14.31 0.10 4.10
CA LEU A 571 15.32 1.13 3.90
C LEU A 571 16.68 0.57 4.31
N ASP A 572 17.68 0.76 3.46
CA ASP A 572 19.07 0.52 3.82
C ASP A 572 19.52 1.58 4.82
N TRP A 573 19.87 1.16 6.04
CA TRP A 573 20.20 2.08 7.14
C TRP A 573 21.58 2.75 7.02
N GLU A 574 22.44 2.32 6.08
CA GLU A 574 23.74 2.97 5.84
C GLU A 574 23.64 4.02 4.73
N THR A 575 22.93 3.69 3.66
CA THR A 575 22.85 4.52 2.44
C THR A 575 21.58 5.35 2.36
N GLY A 576 20.52 4.96 3.06
CA GLY A 576 19.18 5.54 2.93
C GLY A 576 18.47 5.18 1.63
N GLU A 577 18.93 4.17 0.88
CA GLU A 577 18.23 3.67 -0.32
C GLU A 577 16.99 2.87 0.07
N LEU A 578 15.89 3.11 -0.65
CA LEU A 578 14.63 2.40 -0.48
C LEU A 578 14.65 1.04 -1.18
N TRP A 579 14.17 0.01 -0.47
CA TRP A 579 14.06 -1.38 -0.92
C TRP A 579 12.69 -2.00 -0.58
N GLY A 580 12.42 -3.18 -1.14
CA GLY A 580 11.13 -3.85 -1.03
C GLY A 580 10.02 -3.20 -1.85
N ASN A 581 8.80 -3.71 -1.74
CA ASN A 581 7.71 -3.30 -2.63
C ASN A 581 7.29 -1.82 -2.43
N PHE A 582 6.75 -1.19 -3.48
CA PHE A 582 6.50 0.25 -3.53
C PHE A 582 5.13 0.63 -4.14
N PRO A 583 4.51 1.73 -3.68
CA PRO A 583 4.63 2.23 -2.31
C PRO A 583 4.08 1.17 -1.36
N GLN A 584 4.65 1.04 -0.17
CA GLN A 584 4.21 0.05 0.80
C GLN A 584 3.24 0.68 1.79
N THR A 585 2.03 0.11 1.92
CA THR A 585 0.93 0.75 2.65
C THR A 585 1.24 0.92 4.13
N TYR A 586 1.93 -0.05 4.75
CA TYR A 586 2.23 -0.02 6.18
C TYR A 586 3.17 1.15 6.58
N SER A 587 4.11 1.50 5.71
CA SER A 587 5.05 2.60 5.90
C SER A 587 4.34 3.94 5.77
N LEU A 588 3.40 4.05 4.83
CA LEU A 588 2.54 5.23 4.70
C LEU A 588 1.57 5.37 5.89
N VAL A 589 1.12 4.26 6.47
CA VAL A 589 0.36 4.25 7.73
C VAL A 589 1.21 4.85 8.86
N GLY A 590 2.47 4.44 8.97
CA GLY A 590 3.42 4.99 9.93
C GLY A 590 3.55 6.51 9.83
N ILE A 591 3.62 7.06 8.61
CA ILE A 591 3.64 8.51 8.37
C ILE A 591 2.37 9.18 8.92
N ILE A 592 1.19 8.68 8.57
CA ILE A 592 -0.09 9.27 9.00
C ILE A 592 -0.23 9.21 10.53
N ASN A 593 0.11 8.08 11.14
CA ASN A 593 -0.01 7.87 12.58
C ASN A 593 0.95 8.79 13.34
N CYS A 594 2.23 8.80 12.97
CA CYS A 594 3.23 9.65 13.60
C CYS A 594 2.90 11.14 13.42
N ALA A 595 2.51 11.57 12.22
CA ALA A 595 2.07 12.95 11.99
C ALA A 595 0.87 13.34 12.87
N GLY A 596 -0.12 12.44 13.00
CA GLY A 596 -1.28 12.69 13.85
C GLY A 596 -0.94 12.75 15.35
N LEU A 597 0.03 11.95 15.80
CA LEU A 597 0.47 11.91 17.19
C LEU A 597 1.40 13.08 17.56
N LEU A 598 2.30 13.45 16.65
CA LEU A 598 3.33 14.46 16.85
C LEU A 598 2.88 15.88 16.51
N SER A 599 1.89 16.04 15.63
CA SER A 599 1.36 17.36 15.29
C SER A 599 0.77 18.04 16.52
N LYS A 600 1.07 19.33 16.67
CA LYS A 600 0.35 20.18 17.62
C LYS A 600 -1.15 20.19 17.31
N PRO A 601 -2.00 20.31 18.33
CA PRO A 601 -3.43 20.42 18.12
C PRO A 601 -3.77 21.77 17.47
N TRP A 602 -4.81 21.79 16.64
CA TRP A 602 -5.32 23.02 16.01
C TRP A 602 -5.67 24.14 17.02
N SER A 603 -5.93 23.82 18.28
CA SER A 603 -6.22 24.78 19.35
C SER A 603 -5.02 25.62 19.80
N GLU A 604 -3.79 25.22 19.49
CA GLU A 604 -2.59 26.01 19.82
C GLU A 604 -2.30 27.13 18.81
N VAL A 605 -2.86 27.02 17.60
CA VAL A 605 -2.60 27.94 16.47
C VAL A 605 -3.76 28.90 16.22
N ARG A 606 -4.97 28.51 16.63
CA ARG A 606 -6.19 29.34 16.59
C ARG A 606 -6.19 30.32 17.76
#